data_AF-A0A9R1NRL3-F1
#
_entry.id   AF-A0A9R1NRL3-F1
#
_cell.length_a   1.000
_cell.length_b   1.000
_cell.length_c   1.000
_cell.angle_alpha   90.00
_cell.angle_beta   90.00
_cell.angle_gamma   90.00
#
_symmetry.space_group_name_H-M   'P 1'
#
loop_
_entity.id
_entity.type
_entity.pdbx_description
1 polymer ?
#
loop_
_entity_poly.entity_id
_entity_poly.type
_entity_poly.pdbx_seq_one_letter_code
_entity_poly.pdbx_strand_id
1 'polypeptide(L)'
;MLHLHLQAKSSGQTPEEYEKKGDLTGASILRHYNEILVSCNALDYHDFINSSITLLTKFPEVYKECQNTWQAIVVDEFQDTSAMQYFLLKLLASHNHITIVGDDDQSIFSFNGADVSGFDSFRRDFPNHKEIRLNKNYRSTRAIVEAATALIHNNTKRCNHKLAETDNPSGSKITVKECHSEDSQCAFVIDKIIETTSSSAEGRDFGKIAVLYRRQITGKAFQVSFRNRKIPFNVHGVAFYRKKAIKAIMAILRTTLPGCDDGPWRQALKTLLPGDKEEKKKIIDHVEKISLARKCSFISAATDIFSAKVSGTFKRTQITQGRKVLSTLYSLSKFVEREQSVSAVISSAGNMLPQQYLLEKRAVIDNDGGKLLNEDNDIRSVSSYYLMLLMFYVLIVLRLKF
;
A
#
# COMPACT_ATOMS: atom_id res chain seq x y z
N MET A 1 4.40 -10.44 -17.19
CA MET A 1 3.02 -10.88 -16.95
C MET A 1 2.24 -9.93 -16.04
N LEU A 2 2.56 -9.76 -14.74
CA LEU A 2 1.81 -8.83 -13.87
C LEU A 2 1.81 -7.36 -14.36
N HIS A 3 2.90 -6.91 -14.98
CA HIS A 3 2.98 -5.53 -15.48
C HIS A 3 1.99 -5.24 -16.63
N LEU A 4 1.67 -6.25 -17.44
CA LEU A 4 0.86 -6.09 -18.64
C LEU A 4 -0.62 -5.85 -18.30
N HIS A 5 -1.15 -6.51 -17.26
CA HIS A 5 -2.54 -6.26 -16.82
C HIS A 5 -2.69 -4.92 -16.08
N LEU A 6 -1.67 -4.46 -15.35
CA LEU A 6 -1.72 -3.16 -14.64
C LEU A 6 -1.80 -2.02 -15.65
N GLN A 7 -0.99 -2.08 -16.72
CA GLN A 7 -1.06 -1.11 -17.82
C GLN A 7 -2.37 -1.21 -18.60
N ALA A 8 -2.89 -2.42 -18.82
CA ALA A 8 -4.21 -2.60 -19.45
C ALA A 8 -5.31 -1.88 -18.66
N LYS A 9 -5.43 -2.18 -17.36
CA LYS A 9 -6.49 -1.60 -16.53
C LYS A 9 -6.32 -0.10 -16.29
N SER A 10 -5.08 0.42 -16.17
CA SER A 10 -4.84 1.86 -16.01
C SER A 10 -5.17 2.68 -17.26
N SER A 11 -5.08 2.06 -18.44
CA SER A 11 -5.47 2.64 -19.72
C SER A 11 -6.91 2.31 -20.15
N GLY A 12 -7.66 1.57 -19.32
CA GLY A 12 -9.06 1.20 -19.59
C GLY A 12 -9.24 0.07 -20.60
N GLN A 13 -8.19 -0.65 -20.97
CA GLN A 13 -8.24 -1.65 -22.02
C GLN A 13 -8.92 -2.94 -21.56
N THR A 14 -9.82 -3.46 -22.41
CA THR A 14 -10.54 -4.71 -22.16
C THR A 14 -9.87 -5.91 -22.84
N PRO A 15 -10.15 -7.16 -22.42
CA PRO A 15 -9.66 -8.35 -23.13
C PRO A 15 -9.97 -8.33 -24.64
N GLU A 16 -11.15 -7.84 -25.03
CA GLU A 16 -11.58 -7.76 -26.43
C GLU A 16 -10.72 -6.77 -27.23
N GLU A 17 -10.24 -5.69 -26.60
CA GLU A 17 -9.32 -4.75 -27.25
C GLU A 17 -7.94 -5.33 -27.46
N TYR A 18 -7.46 -6.19 -26.55
CA TYR A 18 -6.23 -6.95 -26.74
C TYR A 18 -6.35 -7.95 -27.89
N GLU A 19 -7.51 -8.63 -28.01
CA GLU A 19 -7.79 -9.52 -29.16
C GLU A 19 -7.78 -8.75 -30.47
N LYS A 20 -8.41 -7.56 -30.52
CA LYS A 20 -8.39 -6.69 -31.71
C LYS A 20 -6.99 -6.21 -32.10
N LYS A 21 -6.09 -6.05 -31.12
CA LYS A 21 -4.67 -5.70 -31.36
C LYS A 21 -3.80 -6.90 -31.72
N GLY A 22 -4.36 -8.11 -31.78
CA GLY A 22 -3.66 -9.34 -32.12
C GLY A 22 -2.92 -10.00 -30.94
N ASP A 23 -3.04 -9.47 -29.72
CA ASP A 23 -2.44 -10.07 -28.52
C ASP A 23 -3.45 -11.00 -27.82
N LEU A 24 -3.64 -12.18 -28.42
CA LEU A 24 -4.54 -13.22 -27.91
C LEU A 24 -4.09 -13.76 -26.54
N THR A 25 -2.77 -13.76 -26.29
CA THR A 25 -2.23 -14.27 -25.02
C THR A 25 -2.51 -13.27 -23.89
N GLY A 26 -2.27 -11.98 -24.12
CA GLY A 26 -2.60 -10.91 -23.18
C GLY A 26 -4.10 -10.88 -22.85
N ALA A 27 -4.95 -11.01 -23.87
CA ALA A 27 -6.40 -11.08 -23.69
C ALA A 27 -6.83 -12.26 -22.81
N SER A 28 -6.33 -13.47 -23.10
CA SER A 28 -6.63 -14.68 -22.34
C SER A 28 -6.21 -14.57 -20.88
N ILE A 29 -5.00 -14.05 -20.63
CA ILE A 29 -4.50 -13.82 -19.26
C ILE A 29 -5.36 -12.81 -18.52
N LEU A 30 -5.70 -11.68 -19.15
CA LEU A 30 -6.51 -10.63 -18.53
C LEU A 30 -7.92 -11.13 -18.20
N ARG A 31 -8.53 -11.89 -19.13
CA ARG A 31 -9.84 -12.51 -18.92
C ARG A 31 -9.82 -13.46 -17.73
N HIS A 32 -8.88 -14.40 -17.71
CA HIS A 32 -8.79 -15.36 -16.62
C HIS A 32 -8.48 -14.70 -15.27
N TYR A 33 -7.64 -13.66 -15.26
CA TYR A 33 -7.38 -12.88 -14.05
C TYR A 33 -8.66 -12.20 -13.51
N ASN A 34 -9.44 -11.58 -14.40
CA ASN A 34 -10.71 -10.94 -14.01
C ASN A 34 -11.74 -11.98 -13.53
N GLU A 35 -11.82 -13.16 -14.16
CA GLU A 35 -12.66 -14.27 -13.69
C GLU A 35 -12.29 -14.71 -12.28
N ILE A 36 -10.98 -14.82 -11.97
CA ILE A 36 -10.50 -15.13 -10.62
C ILE A 36 -10.96 -14.06 -9.62
N LEU A 37 -10.79 -12.77 -9.95
CA LEU A 37 -11.21 -11.68 -9.08
C LEU A 37 -12.72 -11.72 -8.80
N VAL A 38 -13.54 -11.92 -9.84
CA VAL A 38 -15.00 -12.05 -9.70
C VAL A 38 -15.37 -13.27 -8.85
N SER A 39 -14.73 -14.42 -9.07
CA SER A 39 -14.97 -15.63 -8.27
C SER A 39 -14.63 -15.45 -6.79
N CYS A 40 -13.72 -14.53 -6.48
CA CYS A 40 -13.33 -14.16 -5.12
C CYS A 40 -14.04 -12.91 -4.61
N ASN A 41 -15.09 -12.41 -5.31
CA ASN A 41 -15.76 -11.16 -4.97
C ASN A 41 -14.79 -10.01 -4.64
N ALA A 42 -13.70 -9.90 -5.41
CA ALA A 42 -12.57 -9.05 -5.12
C ALA A 42 -12.35 -7.99 -6.22
N LEU A 43 -11.84 -6.83 -5.80
CA LEU A 43 -11.43 -5.73 -6.69
C LEU A 43 -9.96 -5.43 -6.45
N ASP A 44 -9.21 -5.19 -7.52
CA ASP A 44 -7.88 -4.60 -7.43
C ASP A 44 -7.93 -3.05 -7.42
N TYR A 45 -6.77 -2.41 -7.33
CA TYR A 45 -6.69 -0.95 -7.25
C TYR A 45 -7.25 -0.23 -8.48
N HIS A 46 -7.07 -0.79 -9.67
CA HIS A 46 -7.60 -0.19 -10.89
C HIS A 46 -9.10 -0.47 -11.02
N ASP A 47 -9.57 -1.61 -10.51
CA ASP A 47 -10.98 -1.93 -10.47
C ASP A 47 -11.78 -0.95 -9.61
N PHE A 48 -11.21 -0.37 -8.55
CA PHE A 48 -11.90 0.70 -7.81
C PHE A 48 -12.23 1.90 -8.71
N ILE A 49 -11.29 2.31 -9.56
CA ILE A 49 -11.49 3.42 -10.50
C ILE A 49 -12.48 3.02 -11.60
N ASN A 50 -12.25 1.87 -12.24
CA ASN A 50 -13.07 1.40 -13.36
C ASN A 50 -14.51 1.07 -12.93
N SER A 51 -14.69 0.52 -11.73
CA SER A 51 -16.01 0.25 -11.16
C SER A 51 -16.72 1.54 -10.78
N SER A 52 -16.00 2.54 -10.25
CA SER A 52 -16.59 3.86 -9.97
C SER A 52 -17.09 4.54 -11.25
N ILE A 53 -16.29 4.48 -12.32
CA ILE A 53 -16.70 4.95 -13.65
C ILE A 53 -17.95 4.20 -14.13
N THR A 54 -17.95 2.87 -14.02
CA THR A 54 -19.10 2.04 -14.41
C THR A 54 -20.35 2.39 -13.62
N LEU A 55 -20.21 2.63 -12.31
CA LEU A 55 -21.31 3.02 -11.42
C LEU A 55 -21.91 4.37 -11.85
N LEU A 56 -21.06 5.39 -12.02
CA LEU A 56 -21.49 6.73 -12.40
C LEU A 56 -22.08 6.80 -13.81
N THR A 57 -21.66 5.92 -14.71
CA THR A 57 -22.16 5.90 -16.10
C THR A 57 -23.45 5.09 -16.25
N LYS A 58 -23.62 3.99 -15.50
CA LYS A 58 -24.79 3.10 -15.62
C LYS A 58 -25.93 3.42 -14.66
N PHE A 59 -25.67 4.14 -13.57
CA PHE A 59 -26.65 4.42 -12.51
C PHE A 59 -26.78 5.94 -12.31
N PRO A 60 -27.67 6.61 -13.06
CA PRO A 60 -27.82 8.08 -13.04
C PRO A 60 -28.15 8.66 -11.67
N GLU A 61 -28.83 7.91 -10.81
CA GLU A 61 -29.16 8.29 -9.45
C GLU A 61 -27.90 8.49 -8.59
N VAL A 62 -26.93 7.58 -8.70
CA VAL A 62 -25.64 7.68 -7.99
C VAL A 62 -24.85 8.86 -8.52
N TYR A 63 -24.81 9.02 -9.85
CA TYR A 63 -24.17 10.17 -10.47
C TYR A 63 -24.76 11.49 -9.96
N LYS A 64 -26.09 11.62 -9.91
CA LYS A 64 -26.77 12.82 -9.42
C LYS A 64 -26.44 13.10 -7.94
N GLU A 65 -26.39 12.08 -7.10
CA GLU A 65 -25.99 12.20 -5.71
C GLU A 65 -24.55 12.71 -5.57
N CYS A 66 -23.61 12.14 -6.34
CA CYS A 66 -22.22 12.57 -6.37
C CYS A 66 -22.08 14.03 -6.85
N GLN A 67 -22.79 14.42 -7.92
CA GLN A 67 -22.80 15.80 -8.43
C GLN A 67 -23.35 16.79 -7.39
N ASN A 68 -24.37 16.41 -6.63
CA ASN A 68 -24.91 17.25 -5.56
C ASN A 68 -23.95 17.37 -4.37
N THR A 69 -23.17 16.34 -4.10
CA THR A 69 -22.24 16.32 -2.96
C THR A 69 -20.94 17.06 -3.26
N TRP A 70 -20.35 16.82 -4.43
CA TRP A 70 -19.05 17.38 -4.82
C TRP A 70 -19.24 18.54 -5.79
N GLN A 71 -19.46 19.72 -5.23
CA GLN A 71 -19.70 20.96 -5.98
C GLN A 71 -18.43 21.56 -6.61
N ALA A 72 -17.25 21.15 -6.13
CA ALA A 72 -15.94 21.56 -6.62
C ALA A 72 -14.91 20.46 -6.34
N ILE A 73 -13.96 20.31 -7.26
CA ILE A 73 -12.93 19.27 -7.21
C ILE A 73 -11.57 19.93 -7.31
N VAL A 74 -10.66 19.59 -6.39
CA VAL A 74 -9.27 20.01 -6.44
C VAL A 74 -8.40 18.76 -6.51
N VAL A 75 -7.51 18.71 -7.50
CA VAL A 75 -6.61 17.59 -7.76
C VAL A 75 -5.18 18.09 -7.66
N ASP A 76 -4.41 17.51 -6.76
CA ASP A 76 -2.97 17.74 -6.63
C ASP A 76 -2.17 16.64 -7.34
N GLU A 77 -0.91 16.90 -7.65
CA GLU A 77 0.00 15.97 -8.36
C GLU A 77 -0.58 15.44 -9.68
N PHE A 78 -1.27 16.30 -10.45
CA PHE A 78 -2.02 15.90 -11.63
C PHE A 78 -1.16 15.22 -12.71
N GLN A 79 0.15 15.50 -12.76
CA GLN A 79 1.10 14.89 -13.70
C GLN A 79 1.23 13.36 -13.55
N ASP A 80 0.78 12.80 -12.41
CA ASP A 80 0.83 11.36 -12.13
C ASP A 80 -0.53 10.67 -12.34
N THR A 81 -1.51 11.38 -12.91
CA THR A 81 -2.85 10.88 -13.20
C THR A 81 -2.83 9.93 -14.40
N SER A 82 -3.43 8.74 -14.24
CA SER A 82 -3.66 7.81 -15.34
C SER A 82 -4.88 8.20 -16.19
N ALA A 83 -4.98 7.68 -17.42
CA ALA A 83 -6.09 7.96 -18.31
C ALA A 83 -7.47 7.67 -17.68
N MET A 84 -7.61 6.55 -16.96
CA MET A 84 -8.88 6.21 -16.29
C MET A 84 -9.18 7.12 -15.09
N GLN A 85 -8.17 7.53 -14.33
CA GLN A 85 -8.38 8.52 -13.26
C GLN A 85 -8.82 9.87 -13.85
N TYR A 86 -8.20 10.31 -14.94
CA TYR A 86 -8.62 11.53 -15.63
C TYR A 86 -10.05 11.42 -16.16
N PHE A 87 -10.43 10.28 -16.73
CA PHE A 87 -11.80 10.04 -17.19
C PHE A 87 -12.82 10.12 -16.04
N LEU A 88 -12.50 9.52 -14.88
CA LEU A 88 -13.33 9.63 -13.68
C LEU A 88 -13.47 11.09 -13.22
N LEU A 89 -12.35 11.83 -13.16
CA LEU A 89 -12.36 13.25 -12.80
C LEU A 89 -13.21 14.07 -13.77
N LYS A 90 -13.14 13.79 -15.07
CA LYS A 90 -13.95 14.45 -16.10
C LYS A 90 -15.45 14.19 -15.91
N LEU A 91 -15.83 12.95 -15.59
CA LEU A 91 -17.23 12.62 -15.27
C LEU A 91 -17.72 13.39 -14.05
N LEU A 92 -16.92 13.43 -12.99
CA LEU A 92 -17.28 14.13 -11.75
C LEU A 92 -17.27 15.66 -11.92
N ALA A 93 -16.40 16.21 -12.76
CA ALA A 93 -16.26 17.64 -12.97
C ALA A 93 -17.16 18.20 -14.09
N SER A 94 -18.27 17.55 -14.44
CA SER A 94 -19.18 18.02 -15.49
C SER A 94 -19.77 19.41 -15.22
N HIS A 95 -19.80 19.84 -13.96
CA HIS A 95 -20.18 21.20 -13.55
C HIS A 95 -19.05 22.25 -13.78
N ASN A 96 -17.91 21.85 -14.37
CA ASN A 96 -16.76 22.70 -14.70
C ASN A 96 -16.08 23.42 -13.52
N HIS A 97 -16.31 22.97 -12.27
CA HIS A 97 -15.58 23.48 -11.10
C HIS A 97 -14.49 22.49 -10.69
N ILE A 98 -13.44 22.44 -11.51
CA ILE A 98 -12.26 21.62 -11.25
C ILE A 98 -11.01 22.48 -11.29
N THR A 99 -10.15 22.29 -10.29
CA THR A 99 -8.80 22.87 -10.24
C THR A 99 -7.79 21.73 -10.21
N ILE A 100 -6.89 21.72 -11.18
CA ILE A 100 -5.76 20.78 -11.21
C ILE A 100 -4.47 21.53 -10.86
N VAL A 101 -3.61 20.88 -10.09
CA VAL A 101 -2.29 21.37 -9.69
C VAL A 101 -1.28 20.27 -10.00
N GLY A 102 -0.14 20.65 -10.59
CA GLY A 102 0.92 19.70 -10.89
C GLY A 102 2.07 20.33 -11.67
N ASP A 103 3.08 19.52 -11.94
CA ASP A 103 4.30 19.93 -12.64
C ASP A 103 4.76 18.85 -13.63
N ASP A 104 4.67 19.15 -14.93
CA ASP A 104 5.12 18.28 -16.03
C ASP A 104 6.56 17.76 -15.84
N ASP A 105 7.46 18.58 -15.25
CA ASP A 105 8.87 18.19 -15.04
C ASP A 105 9.04 17.16 -13.91
N GLN A 106 7.98 16.93 -13.11
CA GLN A 106 7.95 15.99 -11.99
C GLN A 106 7.19 14.68 -12.31
N SER A 107 6.78 14.47 -13.57
CA SER A 107 6.11 13.23 -13.97
C SER A 107 7.10 12.05 -13.96
N ILE A 108 7.19 11.39 -12.82
CA ILE A 108 8.07 10.21 -12.63
C ILE A 108 7.31 8.90 -12.70
N PHE A 109 5.96 8.92 -12.76
CA PHE A 109 5.12 7.72 -12.73
C PHE A 109 4.64 7.21 -14.09
N SER A 110 5.24 7.64 -15.20
CA SER A 110 4.90 7.17 -16.56
C SER A 110 4.95 5.63 -16.69
N PHE A 111 5.86 4.96 -15.97
CA PHE A 111 5.94 3.50 -15.95
C PHE A 111 4.72 2.80 -15.30
N ASN A 112 3.93 3.53 -14.48
CA ASN A 112 2.69 3.04 -13.86
C ASN A 112 1.43 3.45 -14.62
N GLY A 113 1.57 4.01 -15.83
CA GLY A 113 0.43 4.40 -16.67
C GLY A 113 -0.08 5.82 -16.44
N ALA A 114 0.70 6.69 -15.79
CA ALA A 114 0.46 8.13 -15.85
C ALA A 114 0.58 8.61 -17.30
N ASP A 115 -0.40 9.40 -17.74
CA ASP A 115 -0.45 9.90 -19.11
C ASP A 115 0.14 11.32 -19.17
N VAL A 116 1.31 11.44 -19.80
CA VAL A 116 2.02 12.71 -19.97
C VAL A 116 1.19 13.73 -20.77
N SER A 117 0.20 13.27 -21.56
CA SER A 117 -0.74 14.13 -22.28
C SER A 117 -1.90 14.65 -21.42
N GLY A 118 -1.93 14.33 -20.12
CA GLY A 118 -3.02 14.68 -19.20
C GLY A 118 -3.33 16.18 -19.18
N PHE A 119 -2.30 17.04 -19.09
CA PHE A 119 -2.49 18.50 -19.10
C PHE A 119 -3.05 19.00 -20.43
N ASP A 120 -2.57 18.49 -21.56
CA ASP A 120 -3.08 18.88 -22.88
C ASP A 120 -4.53 18.41 -23.08
N SER A 121 -4.85 17.22 -22.57
CA SER A 121 -6.22 16.72 -22.55
C SER A 121 -7.14 17.57 -21.68
N PHE A 122 -6.66 18.02 -20.51
CA PHE A 122 -7.41 18.96 -19.67
C PHE A 122 -7.67 20.30 -20.37
N ARG A 123 -6.65 20.89 -21.00
CA ARG A 123 -6.80 22.16 -21.75
C ARG A 123 -7.82 22.04 -22.88
N ARG A 124 -7.84 20.91 -23.58
CA ARG A 124 -8.79 20.61 -24.65
C ARG A 124 -10.22 20.41 -24.13
N ASP A 125 -10.37 19.68 -23.04
CA ASP A 125 -11.68 19.30 -22.49
C ASP A 125 -12.33 20.43 -21.68
N PHE A 126 -11.53 21.33 -21.10
CA PHE A 126 -11.97 22.50 -20.34
C PHE A 126 -11.47 23.79 -21.02
N PRO A 127 -12.06 24.22 -22.15
CA PRO A 127 -11.55 25.34 -22.94
C PRO A 127 -11.59 26.69 -22.21
N ASN A 128 -12.47 26.83 -21.21
CA ASN A 128 -12.60 28.05 -20.40
C ASN A 128 -11.68 28.05 -19.16
N HIS A 129 -10.69 27.14 -19.10
CA HIS A 129 -9.77 27.07 -17.96
C HIS A 129 -8.94 28.35 -17.82
N LYS A 130 -8.58 28.66 -16.57
CA LYS A 130 -7.59 29.69 -16.25
C LYS A 130 -6.27 29.02 -15.88
N GLU A 131 -5.23 29.24 -16.66
CA GLU A 131 -3.87 28.76 -16.34
C GLU A 131 -3.14 29.80 -15.47
N ILE A 132 -2.62 29.37 -14.31
CA ILE A 132 -1.79 30.18 -13.43
C ILE A 132 -0.46 29.48 -13.25
N ARG A 133 0.64 30.16 -13.57
CA ARG A 133 2.01 29.61 -13.44
C ARG A 133 2.69 30.17 -12.19
N LEU A 134 3.17 29.27 -11.34
CA LEU A 134 3.90 29.61 -10.12
C LEU A 134 5.40 29.39 -10.35
N ASN A 135 6.14 30.47 -10.63
CA ASN A 135 7.57 30.38 -10.96
C ASN A 135 8.49 30.55 -9.74
N LYS A 136 7.94 30.96 -8.59
CA LYS A 136 8.72 31.28 -7.40
C LYS A 136 8.85 30.07 -6.48
N ASN A 137 10.09 29.66 -6.22
CA ASN A 137 10.43 28.59 -5.30
C ASN A 137 10.69 29.15 -3.89
N TYR A 138 9.86 28.70 -2.95
CA TYR A 138 9.95 29.07 -1.53
C TYR A 138 10.68 28.02 -0.68
N ARG A 139 10.96 26.82 -1.22
CA ARG A 139 11.46 25.66 -0.46
C ARG A 139 12.99 25.62 -0.36
N SER A 140 13.68 25.92 -1.45
CA SER A 140 15.09 25.59 -1.64
C SER A 140 15.97 26.83 -1.71
N THR A 141 17.24 26.70 -1.33
CA THR A 141 18.23 27.78 -1.47
C THR A 141 18.59 28.00 -2.93
N ARG A 142 19.15 29.17 -3.26
CA ARG A 142 19.50 29.51 -4.65
C ARG A 142 20.45 28.49 -5.29
N ALA A 143 21.47 28.02 -4.56
CA ALA A 143 22.39 26.99 -5.07
C ALA A 143 21.68 25.69 -5.48
N ILE A 144 20.64 25.27 -4.74
CA ILE A 144 19.85 24.07 -5.07
C ILE A 144 18.96 24.32 -6.29
N VAL A 145 18.29 25.47 -6.34
CA VAL A 145 17.40 25.84 -7.47
C VAL A 145 18.19 25.96 -8.77
N GLU A 146 19.35 26.61 -8.75
CA GLU A 146 20.22 26.74 -9.93
C GLU A 146 20.72 25.39 -10.41
N ALA A 147 21.16 24.50 -9.51
CA ALA A 147 21.61 23.16 -9.87
C ALA A 147 20.49 22.30 -10.46
N ALA A 148 19.29 22.32 -9.86
CA ALA A 148 18.12 21.60 -10.37
C ALA A 148 17.70 22.15 -11.74
N THR A 149 17.74 23.48 -11.91
CA THR A 149 17.46 24.15 -13.18
C THR A 149 18.47 23.74 -14.24
N ALA A 150 19.78 23.78 -13.95
CA ALA A 150 20.80 23.33 -14.90
C ALA A 150 20.64 21.87 -15.31
N LEU A 151 20.26 20.99 -14.37
CA LEU A 151 20.02 19.57 -14.65
C LEU A 151 18.84 19.37 -15.62
N ILE A 152 17.69 20.00 -15.34
CA ILE A 152 16.46 19.80 -16.13
C ILE A 152 16.55 20.39 -17.54
N HIS A 153 17.43 21.36 -17.78
CA HIS A 153 17.68 21.93 -19.12
C HIS A 153 18.21 20.91 -20.13
N ASN A 154 18.76 19.78 -19.68
CA ASN A 154 19.23 18.72 -20.58
C ASN A 154 18.08 17.89 -21.19
N ASN A 155 16.84 18.01 -20.69
CA ASN A 155 15.70 17.27 -21.22
C ASN A 155 15.13 17.94 -22.48
N THR A 156 15.13 17.22 -23.61
CA THR A 156 14.73 17.74 -24.93
C THR A 156 13.23 17.78 -25.18
N LYS A 157 12.43 16.99 -24.47
CA LYS A 157 10.96 16.85 -24.66
C LYS A 157 10.16 17.57 -23.57
N ARG A 158 10.49 18.84 -23.28
CA ARG A 158 9.77 19.65 -22.27
C ARG A 158 8.74 20.54 -22.95
N CYS A 159 7.56 20.66 -22.35
CA CYS A 159 6.49 21.49 -22.90
C CYS A 159 6.77 22.99 -22.80
N ASN A 160 7.70 23.47 -21.94
CA ASN A 160 8.10 24.87 -21.86
C ASN A 160 9.45 25.05 -21.13
N HIS A 161 10.21 26.10 -21.47
CA HIS A 161 11.34 26.57 -20.64
C HIS A 161 10.81 27.25 -19.37
N LYS A 162 10.57 26.47 -18.31
CA LYS A 162 10.27 26.99 -16.98
C LYS A 162 11.57 27.49 -16.33
N LEU A 163 11.58 28.74 -15.88
CA LEU A 163 12.64 29.31 -15.04
C LEU A 163 12.10 29.42 -13.62
N ALA A 164 12.66 28.62 -12.71
CA ALA A 164 12.35 28.70 -11.29
C ALA A 164 13.23 29.76 -10.62
N GLU A 165 12.61 30.73 -9.96
CA GLU A 165 13.31 31.82 -9.27
C GLU A 165 13.18 31.66 -7.75
N THR A 166 14.18 32.12 -6.98
CA THR A 166 14.09 32.11 -5.52
C THR A 166 14.73 33.34 -4.88
N ASP A 167 14.02 33.87 -3.88
CA ASP A 167 14.49 34.95 -3.01
C ASP A 167 15.28 34.42 -1.81
N ASN A 168 15.35 33.09 -1.64
CA ASN A 168 16.10 32.46 -0.57
C ASN A 168 17.61 32.76 -0.71
N PRO A 169 18.36 32.77 0.41
CA PRO A 169 19.81 32.94 0.35
C PRO A 169 20.46 31.83 -0.48
N SER A 170 21.71 32.06 -0.91
CA SER A 170 22.44 31.08 -1.73
C SER A 170 22.58 29.73 -1.05
N GLY A 171 22.73 29.75 0.27
CA GLY A 171 22.92 28.55 1.08
C GLY A 171 24.31 27.94 0.89
N SER A 172 24.48 26.74 1.45
CA SER A 172 25.72 25.98 1.32
C SER A 172 25.88 25.41 -0.10
N LYS A 173 27.13 25.27 -0.54
CA LYS A 173 27.44 24.60 -1.81
C LYS A 173 27.00 23.13 -1.77
N ILE A 174 26.56 22.61 -2.91
CA ILE A 174 26.24 21.20 -3.07
C ILE A 174 27.54 20.41 -3.09
N THR A 175 27.65 19.43 -2.20
CA THR A 175 28.83 18.55 -2.10
C THR A 175 28.57 17.24 -2.83
N VAL A 176 29.45 16.89 -3.76
CA VAL A 176 29.47 15.57 -4.42
C VAL A 176 30.69 14.82 -3.92
N LYS A 177 30.47 13.61 -3.39
CA LYS A 177 31.54 12.74 -2.88
C LYS A 177 31.47 11.39 -3.57
N GLU A 178 32.54 11.05 -4.28
CA GLU A 178 32.76 9.70 -4.78
C GLU A 178 33.31 8.81 -3.66
N CYS A 179 32.77 7.60 -3.56
CA CYS A 179 33.09 6.59 -2.55
C CYS A 179 33.46 5.29 -3.25
N HIS A 180 34.51 4.62 -2.77
CA HIS A 180 35.04 3.40 -3.42
C HIS A 180 34.21 2.13 -3.10
N SER A 181 33.37 2.17 -2.06
CA SER A 181 32.49 1.07 -1.67
C SER A 181 31.17 1.55 -1.06
N GLU A 182 30.15 0.69 -1.04
CA GLU A 182 28.85 0.97 -0.39
C GLU A 182 29.01 1.23 1.12
N ASP A 183 29.90 0.50 1.79
CA ASP A 183 30.22 0.73 3.21
C ASP A 183 30.86 2.10 3.45
N SER A 184 31.78 2.52 2.57
CA SER A 184 32.41 3.84 2.67
C SER A 184 31.41 4.98 2.41
N GLN A 185 30.42 4.75 1.53
CA GLN A 185 29.33 5.68 1.30
C GLN A 185 28.43 5.79 2.53
N CYS A 186 28.05 4.66 3.13
CA CYS A 186 27.23 4.63 4.34
C CYS A 186 27.94 5.34 5.51
N ALA A 187 29.23 5.08 5.72
CA ALA A 187 30.03 5.73 6.75
C ALA A 187 30.08 7.25 6.55
N PHE A 188 30.38 7.71 5.32
CA PHE A 188 30.43 9.14 5.00
C PHE A 188 29.10 9.85 5.30
N VAL A 189 27.97 9.27 4.87
CA VAL A 189 26.65 9.86 5.11
C VAL A 189 26.33 9.88 6.61
N ILE A 190 26.63 8.81 7.34
CA ILE A 190 26.43 8.73 8.79
C ILE A 190 27.25 9.79 9.52
N ASP A 191 28.54 9.91 9.19
CA ASP A 191 29.42 10.88 9.83
C ASP A 191 28.92 12.31 9.58
N LYS A 192 28.43 12.60 8.36
CA LYS A 192 27.83 13.89 8.04
C LYS A 192 26.53 14.16 8.79
N ILE A 193 25.68 13.14 8.97
CA ILE A 193 24.46 13.24 9.77
C ILE A 193 24.81 13.59 11.21
N ILE A 194 25.78 12.88 11.81
CA ILE A 194 26.21 13.11 13.18
C ILE A 194 26.80 14.51 13.34
N GLU A 195 27.67 14.94 12.41
CA GLU A 195 28.27 16.29 12.41
C GLU A 195 27.21 17.39 12.36
N THR A 196 26.24 17.27 11.44
CA THR A 196 25.15 18.25 11.25
C THR A 196 24.26 18.32 12.49
N THR A 197 23.97 17.16 13.07
CA THR A 197 23.06 17.01 14.21
C THR A 197 23.72 17.49 15.52
N SER A 198 25.04 17.28 15.68
CA SER A 198 25.80 17.68 16.87
C SER A 198 26.10 19.18 16.93
N SER A 199 26.08 19.86 15.77
CA SER A 199 26.36 21.29 15.66
C SER A 199 25.13 22.18 15.93
N SER A 200 23.94 21.58 16.12
CA SER A 200 22.71 22.34 16.36
C SER A 200 22.51 22.61 17.85
N ALA A 201 22.18 23.86 18.20
CA ALA A 201 22.02 24.31 19.59
C ALA A 201 20.79 23.70 20.30
N GLU A 202 19.86 23.08 19.56
CA GLU A 202 18.59 22.54 20.05
C GLU A 202 18.58 21.01 20.26
N GLY A 203 19.75 20.35 20.21
CA GLY A 203 19.86 18.90 20.40
C GLY A 203 19.69 18.10 19.10
N ARG A 204 19.64 16.77 19.18
CA ARG A 204 19.78 15.89 18.01
C ARG A 204 18.51 15.79 17.14
N ASP A 205 18.28 16.74 16.25
CA ASP A 205 17.12 16.72 15.33
C ASP A 205 17.37 15.92 14.04
N PHE A 206 17.30 14.59 14.15
CA PHE A 206 17.38 13.68 13.00
C PHE A 206 16.19 13.79 12.04
N GLY A 207 15.06 14.38 12.47
CA GLY A 207 13.82 14.46 11.69
C GLY A 207 13.91 15.37 10.47
N LYS A 208 14.89 16.29 10.44
CA LYS A 208 15.15 17.21 9.32
C LYS A 208 15.98 16.60 8.19
N ILE A 209 16.42 15.35 8.32
CA ILE A 209 17.33 14.72 7.36
C ILE A 209 16.60 13.60 6.60
N ALA A 210 16.68 13.65 5.27
CA ALA A 210 16.20 12.59 4.38
C ALA A 210 17.36 12.01 3.56
N VAL A 211 17.43 10.67 3.47
CA VAL A 211 18.37 9.96 2.60
C VAL A 211 17.59 9.31 1.46
N LEU A 212 17.82 9.79 0.23
CA LEU A 212 17.12 9.33 -0.97
C LEU A 212 18.02 8.40 -1.79
N TYR A 213 17.46 7.28 -2.25
CA TYR A 213 18.17 6.30 -3.07
C TYR A 213 17.27 5.77 -4.19
N ARG A 214 17.88 5.40 -5.33
CA ARG A 214 17.14 5.02 -6.55
C ARG A 214 16.42 3.66 -6.43
N ARG A 215 17.00 2.72 -5.67
CA ARG A 215 16.50 1.33 -5.52
C ARG A 215 16.41 0.97 -4.04
N GLN A 216 15.35 0.26 -3.64
CA GLN A 216 15.19 -0.18 -2.25
C GLN A 216 16.31 -1.10 -1.75
N ILE A 217 16.97 -1.84 -2.65
CA ILE A 217 18.04 -2.78 -2.26
C ILE A 217 19.23 -2.04 -1.64
N THR A 218 19.59 -0.87 -2.19
CA THR A 218 20.65 0.01 -1.68
C THR A 218 20.29 0.58 -0.32
N GLY A 219 19.00 0.79 -0.05
CA GLY A 219 18.52 1.23 1.26
C GLY A 219 18.84 0.24 2.40
N LYS A 220 19.06 -1.05 2.12
CA LYS A 220 19.34 -2.04 3.17
C LYS A 220 20.69 -1.82 3.84
N ALA A 221 21.74 -1.47 3.10
CA ALA A 221 23.06 -1.20 3.67
C ALA A 221 23.02 -0.01 4.64
N PHE A 222 22.28 1.05 4.28
CA PHE A 222 22.02 2.18 5.17
C PHE A 222 21.28 1.76 6.44
N GLN A 223 20.24 0.92 6.34
CA GLN A 223 19.50 0.44 7.53
C GLN A 223 20.40 -0.34 8.51
N VAL A 224 21.26 -1.21 7.99
CA VAL A 224 22.22 -1.96 8.81
C VAL A 224 23.21 -1.01 9.48
N SER A 225 23.75 -0.06 8.71
CA SER A 225 24.74 0.90 9.21
C SER A 225 24.15 1.85 10.26
N PHE A 226 22.95 2.37 10.05
CA PHE A 226 22.23 3.19 11.04
C PHE A 226 21.94 2.40 12.32
N ARG A 227 21.54 1.12 12.20
CA ARG A 227 21.31 0.24 13.36
C ARG A 227 22.59 0.04 14.17
N ASN A 228 23.71 -0.28 13.50
CA ASN A 228 25.00 -0.50 14.16
C ASN A 228 25.48 0.76 14.90
N ARG A 229 25.20 1.94 14.34
CA ARG A 229 25.56 3.24 14.93
C ARG A 229 24.48 3.82 15.85
N LYS A 230 23.40 3.08 16.13
CA LYS A 230 22.27 3.49 16.98
C LYS A 230 21.64 4.82 16.55
N ILE A 231 21.60 5.09 15.24
CA ILE A 231 20.96 6.28 14.69
C ILE A 231 19.47 5.98 14.50
N PRO A 232 18.56 6.82 15.00
CA PRO A 232 17.13 6.67 14.74
C PRO A 232 16.85 6.93 13.25
N PHE A 233 16.10 6.03 12.60
CA PHE A 233 15.70 6.20 11.20
C PHE A 233 14.30 5.65 10.94
N ASN A 234 13.62 6.23 9.95
CA ASN A 234 12.38 5.71 9.40
C ASN A 234 12.59 5.33 7.93
N VAL A 235 11.96 4.24 7.49
CA VAL A 235 12.04 3.77 6.10
C VAL A 235 10.65 3.90 5.47
N HIS A 236 10.47 4.92 4.64
CA HIS A 236 9.28 5.02 3.81
C HIS A 236 9.33 3.97 2.68
N GLY A 237 8.26 3.19 2.54
CA GLY A 237 8.13 2.20 1.45
C GLY A 237 8.31 0.73 1.83
N VAL A 238 8.53 0.40 3.11
CA VAL A 238 8.25 -0.97 3.57
C VAL A 238 6.75 -1.10 3.62
N ALA A 239 6.17 -1.94 2.76
CA ALA A 239 4.75 -2.20 2.77
C ALA A 239 4.38 -2.83 4.12
N PHE A 240 3.87 -2.01 5.05
CA PHE A 240 3.38 -2.42 6.36
C PHE A 240 2.49 -3.66 6.24
N TYR A 241 1.57 -3.65 5.27
CA TYR A 241 0.68 -4.76 4.93
C TYR A 241 1.39 -6.04 4.44
N ARG A 242 2.69 -5.99 4.11
CA ARG A 242 3.47 -7.18 3.74
C ARG A 242 4.06 -7.90 4.93
N LYS A 243 4.18 -7.26 6.10
CA LYS A 243 4.68 -7.90 7.33
C LYS A 243 3.83 -9.13 7.66
N LYS A 244 4.47 -10.24 8.04
CA LYS A 244 3.78 -11.53 8.26
C LYS A 244 2.72 -11.43 9.36
N ALA A 245 3.02 -10.72 10.45
CA ALA A 245 2.08 -10.47 11.53
C ALA A 245 0.84 -9.68 11.05
N ILE A 246 1.04 -8.64 10.21
CA ILE A 246 -0.07 -7.85 9.65
C ILE A 246 -0.93 -8.70 8.72
N LYS A 247 -0.32 -9.47 7.81
CA LYS A 247 -1.08 -10.37 6.93
C LYS A 247 -1.89 -11.40 7.71
N ALA A 248 -1.34 -11.88 8.82
CA ALA A 248 -2.01 -12.83 9.69
C ALA A 248 -3.23 -12.21 10.40
N ILE A 249 -3.08 -11.03 10.99
CA ILE A 249 -4.18 -10.32 11.64
C ILE A 249 -5.25 -9.90 10.64
N MET A 250 -4.85 -9.40 9.47
CA MET A 250 -5.78 -9.10 8.38
C MET A 250 -6.55 -10.35 7.92
N ALA A 251 -5.89 -11.49 7.81
CA ALA A 251 -6.56 -12.75 7.49
C ALA A 251 -7.57 -13.14 8.57
N ILE A 252 -7.20 -13.05 9.85
CA ILE A 252 -8.08 -13.33 10.99
C ILE A 252 -9.30 -12.40 10.98
N LEU A 253 -9.10 -11.08 10.84
CA LEU A 253 -10.19 -10.12 10.80
C LEU A 253 -11.10 -10.33 9.58
N ARG A 254 -10.56 -10.70 8.42
CA ARG A 254 -11.39 -11.02 7.25
C ARG A 254 -12.32 -12.21 7.48
N THR A 255 -11.93 -13.19 8.30
CA THR A 255 -12.80 -14.33 8.62
C THR A 255 -14.08 -13.94 9.37
N THR A 256 -14.13 -12.75 9.99
CA THR A 256 -15.33 -12.26 10.68
C THR A 256 -16.31 -11.56 9.73
N LEU A 257 -15.96 -11.40 8.45
CA LEU A 257 -16.80 -10.74 7.47
C LEU A 257 -17.83 -11.70 6.87
N PRO A 258 -19.08 -11.26 6.66
CA PRO A 258 -20.05 -12.05 5.93
C PRO A 258 -19.55 -12.25 4.49
N GLY A 259 -19.65 -13.48 3.99
CA GLY A 259 -19.20 -13.82 2.62
C GLY A 259 -17.68 -13.86 2.44
N CYS A 260 -16.90 -14.02 3.51
CA CYS A 260 -15.44 -14.17 3.41
C CYS A 260 -15.03 -15.37 2.56
N ASP A 261 -14.16 -15.15 1.57
CA ASP A 261 -13.58 -16.20 0.74
C ASP A 261 -12.70 -17.19 1.53
N ASP A 262 -12.33 -18.29 0.88
CA ASP A 262 -11.49 -19.34 1.43
C ASP A 262 -10.04 -18.90 1.69
N GLY A 263 -9.54 -17.89 0.97
CA GLY A 263 -8.16 -17.40 1.08
C GLY A 263 -7.80 -16.90 2.49
N PRO A 264 -8.54 -15.95 3.07
CA PRO A 264 -8.36 -15.53 4.45
C PRO A 264 -8.48 -16.66 5.47
N TRP A 265 -9.46 -17.58 5.32
CA TRP A 265 -9.61 -18.75 6.20
C TRP A 265 -8.37 -19.64 6.19
N ARG A 266 -7.85 -19.95 5.00
CA ARG A 266 -6.61 -20.71 4.82
C ARG A 266 -5.42 -20.05 5.52
N GLN A 267 -5.26 -18.74 5.35
CA GLN A 267 -4.15 -17.99 5.93
C GLN A 267 -4.29 -17.84 7.46
N ALA A 268 -5.50 -17.66 7.98
CA ALA A 268 -5.77 -17.61 9.42
C ALA A 268 -5.47 -18.97 10.07
N LEU A 269 -5.96 -20.08 9.48
CA LEU A 269 -5.69 -21.43 9.95
C LEU A 269 -4.18 -21.74 9.95
N LYS A 270 -3.47 -21.38 8.88
CA LYS A 270 -2.01 -21.53 8.78
C LYS A 270 -1.23 -20.78 9.86
N THR A 271 -1.72 -19.60 10.23
CA THR A 271 -1.10 -18.79 11.28
C THR A 271 -1.31 -19.41 12.65
N LEU A 272 -2.55 -19.78 12.95
CA LEU A 272 -3.00 -20.13 14.30
C LEU A 272 -2.74 -21.59 14.68
N LEU A 273 -2.66 -22.51 13.71
CA LEU A 273 -2.29 -23.89 14.00
C LEU A 273 -0.89 -23.95 14.62
N PRO A 274 -0.68 -24.69 15.71
CA PRO A 274 0.66 -24.96 16.24
C PRO A 274 1.40 -25.98 15.35
N GLY A 275 2.72 -26.11 15.54
CA GLY A 275 3.55 -27.08 14.82
C GLY A 275 4.42 -26.47 13.72
N ASP A 276 5.20 -27.32 13.07
CA ASP A 276 6.18 -26.92 12.07
C ASP A 276 5.54 -26.55 10.73
N LYS A 277 6.26 -25.77 9.93
CA LYS A 277 5.78 -25.25 8.64
C LYS A 277 5.27 -26.36 7.69
N GLU A 278 5.95 -27.51 7.67
CA GLU A 278 5.58 -28.66 6.85
C GLU A 278 4.31 -29.37 7.36
N GLU A 279 4.14 -29.47 8.67
CA GLU A 279 2.93 -30.06 9.27
C GLU A 279 1.70 -29.21 8.97
N LYS A 280 1.80 -27.89 9.17
CA LYS A 280 0.72 -26.95 8.84
C LYS A 280 0.36 -27.02 7.35
N LYS A 281 1.35 -27.11 6.47
CA LYS A 281 1.14 -27.22 5.02
C LYS A 281 0.36 -28.50 4.67
N LYS A 282 0.76 -29.65 5.22
CA LYS A 282 0.06 -30.93 5.00
C LYS A 282 -1.41 -30.88 5.44
N ILE A 283 -1.69 -30.26 6.58
CA ILE A 283 -3.08 -30.10 7.07
C ILE A 283 -3.89 -29.26 6.08
N ILE A 284 -3.36 -28.10 5.67
CA ILE A 284 -4.05 -27.18 4.75
C ILE A 284 -4.28 -27.82 3.39
N ASP A 285 -3.27 -28.44 2.80
CA ASP A 285 -3.35 -29.06 1.48
C ASP A 285 -4.39 -30.21 1.47
N HIS A 286 -4.52 -30.94 2.59
CA HIS A 286 -5.54 -31.98 2.73
C HIS A 286 -6.97 -31.40 2.85
N VAL A 287 -7.15 -30.31 3.62
CA VAL A 287 -8.45 -29.61 3.67
C VAL A 287 -8.83 -29.08 2.29
N GLU A 288 -7.87 -28.48 1.57
CA GLU A 288 -8.06 -27.95 0.21
C GLU A 288 -8.43 -29.07 -0.78
N LYS A 289 -7.78 -30.24 -0.68
CA LYS A 289 -8.13 -31.42 -1.47
C LYS A 289 -9.57 -31.88 -1.23
N ILE A 290 -10.01 -31.91 0.03
CA ILE A 290 -11.39 -32.30 0.38
C ILE A 290 -12.40 -31.26 -0.08
N SER A 291 -12.10 -29.97 0.09
CA SER A 291 -12.93 -28.87 -0.40
C SER A 291 -13.16 -29.00 -1.91
N LEU A 292 -12.10 -29.22 -2.69
CA LEU A 292 -12.20 -29.41 -4.14
C LEU A 292 -12.98 -30.68 -4.51
N ALA A 293 -12.72 -31.80 -3.84
CA ALA A 293 -13.41 -33.06 -4.11
C ALA A 293 -14.91 -33.01 -3.81
N ARG A 294 -15.31 -32.27 -2.77
CA ARG A 294 -16.71 -32.11 -2.35
C ARG A 294 -17.41 -30.90 -2.95
N LYS A 295 -16.69 -30.04 -3.69
CA LYS A 295 -17.20 -28.77 -4.20
C LYS A 295 -17.85 -27.90 -3.11
N CYS A 296 -17.23 -27.86 -1.92
CA CYS A 296 -17.69 -27.04 -0.80
C CYS A 296 -16.60 -26.05 -0.38
N SER A 297 -16.96 -25.02 0.39
CA SER A 297 -16.00 -24.01 0.86
C SER A 297 -14.94 -24.63 1.79
N PHE A 298 -13.74 -24.05 1.79
CA PHE A 298 -12.63 -24.46 2.64
C PHE A 298 -13.04 -24.50 4.12
N ILE A 299 -13.81 -23.52 4.58
CA ILE A 299 -14.30 -23.48 5.97
C ILE A 299 -15.29 -24.61 6.29
N SER A 300 -16.16 -24.97 5.35
CA SER A 300 -17.08 -26.11 5.50
C SER A 300 -16.29 -27.41 5.62
N ALA A 301 -15.33 -27.63 4.70
CA ALA A 301 -14.46 -28.81 4.75
C ALA A 301 -13.63 -28.87 6.04
N ALA A 302 -13.06 -27.74 6.47
CA ALA A 302 -12.29 -27.65 7.71
C ALA A 302 -13.16 -28.00 8.93
N THR A 303 -14.39 -27.50 8.98
CA THR A 303 -15.33 -27.75 10.08
C THR A 303 -15.70 -29.23 10.16
N ASP A 304 -15.96 -29.88 9.03
CA ASP A 304 -16.25 -31.33 8.97
C ASP A 304 -15.05 -32.16 9.44
N ILE A 305 -13.86 -31.85 8.91
CA ILE A 305 -12.62 -32.57 9.22
C ILE A 305 -12.28 -32.45 10.71
N PHE A 306 -12.31 -31.23 11.24
CA PHE A 306 -11.95 -31.01 12.62
C PHE A 306 -13.06 -31.44 13.58
N SER A 307 -14.33 -31.43 13.20
CA SER A 307 -15.42 -31.95 14.05
C SER A 307 -15.41 -33.49 14.19
N ALA A 308 -14.78 -34.22 13.26
CA ALA A 308 -14.73 -35.69 13.28
C ALA A 308 -14.08 -36.29 14.55
N LYS A 309 -14.75 -37.24 15.21
CA LYS A 309 -14.23 -37.90 16.45
C LYS A 309 -12.95 -38.69 16.22
N VAL A 310 -12.78 -39.25 15.02
CA VAL A 310 -11.62 -40.04 14.58
C VAL A 310 -11.31 -39.65 13.14
N SER A 311 -10.03 -39.52 12.80
CA SER A 311 -9.56 -39.33 11.42
C SER A 311 -8.53 -40.39 11.10
N GLY A 312 -8.60 -40.98 9.91
CA GLY A 312 -7.55 -41.87 9.39
C GLY A 312 -6.30 -41.12 8.92
N THR A 313 -6.39 -39.80 8.75
CA THR A 313 -5.30 -38.98 8.18
C THR A 313 -4.61 -38.11 9.23
N PHE A 314 -5.36 -37.60 10.22
CA PHE A 314 -4.82 -36.70 11.24
C PHE A 314 -4.75 -37.35 12.62
N LYS A 315 -3.70 -37.00 13.37
CA LYS A 315 -3.57 -37.37 14.78
C LYS A 315 -4.67 -36.68 15.60
N ARG A 316 -5.12 -37.33 16.69
CA ARG A 316 -6.14 -36.76 17.60
C ARG A 316 -5.76 -35.37 18.15
N THR A 317 -4.47 -35.13 18.37
CA THR A 317 -3.94 -33.82 18.78
C THR A 317 -4.17 -32.75 17.73
N GLN A 318 -3.91 -33.04 16.46
CA GLN A 318 -4.12 -32.11 15.33
C GLN A 318 -5.60 -31.77 15.16
N ILE A 319 -6.49 -32.77 15.27
CA ILE A 319 -7.95 -32.54 15.22
C ILE A 319 -8.38 -31.62 16.35
N THR A 320 -7.90 -31.88 17.57
CA THR A 320 -8.25 -31.08 18.75
C THR A 320 -7.74 -29.64 18.62
N GLN A 321 -6.53 -29.45 18.10
CA GLN A 321 -5.97 -28.12 17.84
C GLN A 321 -6.75 -27.38 16.75
N GLY A 322 -7.10 -28.03 15.65
CA GLY A 322 -7.93 -27.46 14.59
C GLY A 322 -9.30 -27.01 15.09
N ARG A 323 -9.97 -27.84 15.91
CA ARG A 323 -11.23 -27.44 16.60
C ARG A 323 -11.06 -26.20 17.45
N LYS A 324 -9.98 -26.14 18.24
CA LYS A 324 -9.70 -24.99 19.11
C LYS A 324 -9.53 -23.71 18.28
N VAL A 325 -8.76 -23.77 17.19
CA VAL A 325 -8.57 -22.63 16.29
C VAL A 325 -9.89 -22.15 15.67
N LEU A 326 -10.71 -23.07 15.15
CA LEU A 326 -12.02 -22.73 14.59
C LEU A 326 -12.93 -22.08 15.65
N SER A 327 -12.99 -22.66 16.85
CA SER A 327 -13.77 -22.10 17.97
C SER A 327 -13.34 -20.68 18.34
N THR A 328 -12.03 -20.39 18.36
CA THR A 328 -11.52 -19.04 18.62
C THR A 328 -11.91 -18.07 17.51
N LEU A 329 -11.82 -18.47 16.23
CA LEU A 329 -12.23 -17.62 15.09
C LEU A 329 -13.74 -17.33 15.13
N TYR A 330 -14.58 -18.32 15.43
CA TYR A 330 -16.02 -18.11 15.61
C TYR A 330 -16.34 -17.21 16.81
N SER A 331 -15.58 -17.35 17.91
CA SER A 331 -15.74 -16.48 19.08
C SER A 331 -15.38 -15.02 18.76
N LEU A 332 -14.33 -14.80 17.95
CA LEU A 332 -13.97 -13.48 17.46
C LEU A 332 -15.09 -12.91 16.57
N SER A 333 -15.67 -13.71 15.67
CA SER A 333 -16.79 -13.26 14.83
C SER A 333 -17.97 -12.76 15.66
N LYS A 334 -18.35 -13.50 16.71
CA LYS A 334 -19.41 -13.07 17.65
C LYS A 334 -19.03 -11.84 18.46
N PHE A 335 -17.75 -11.67 18.78
CA PHE A 335 -17.25 -10.49 19.46
C PHE A 335 -17.36 -9.24 18.57
N VAL A 336 -16.98 -9.35 17.29
CA VAL A 336 -17.06 -8.26 16.30
C VAL A 336 -18.50 -7.80 16.05
N GLU A 337 -19.49 -8.70 16.15
CA GLU A 337 -20.90 -8.32 16.02
C GLU A 337 -21.42 -7.44 17.17
N ARG A 338 -20.78 -7.49 18.35
CA ARG A 338 -21.22 -6.79 19.56
C ARG A 338 -20.35 -5.57 19.88
N GLU A 339 -19.07 -5.64 19.53
CA GLU A 339 -18.08 -4.64 19.87
C GLU A 339 -18.09 -3.48 18.87
N GLN A 340 -18.28 -2.26 19.37
CA GLN A 340 -18.26 -1.06 18.52
C GLN A 340 -16.84 -0.47 18.39
N SER A 341 -15.94 -0.82 19.31
CA SER A 341 -14.56 -0.35 19.29
C SER A 341 -13.69 -1.14 18.32
N VAL A 342 -13.32 -0.50 17.21
CA VAL A 342 -12.37 -1.05 16.23
C VAL A 342 -11.02 -1.40 16.88
N SER A 343 -10.57 -0.58 17.84
CA SER A 343 -9.35 -0.81 18.62
C SER A 343 -9.39 -2.13 19.40
N ALA A 344 -10.53 -2.42 20.05
CA ALA A 344 -10.72 -3.65 20.82
C ALA A 344 -10.73 -4.89 19.91
N VAL A 345 -11.39 -4.80 18.75
CA VAL A 345 -11.43 -5.87 17.73
C VAL A 345 -10.02 -6.20 17.22
N ILE A 346 -9.24 -5.19 16.84
CA ILE A 346 -7.87 -5.40 16.34
C ILE A 346 -6.97 -5.97 17.43
N SER A 347 -7.09 -5.46 18.66
CA SER A 347 -6.30 -5.96 19.81
C SER A 347 -6.61 -7.42 20.11
N SER A 348 -7.89 -7.82 20.04
CA SER A 348 -8.32 -9.21 20.21
C SER A 348 -7.72 -10.13 19.14
N ALA A 349 -7.79 -9.75 17.87
CA ALA A 349 -7.17 -10.50 16.77
C ALA A 349 -5.63 -10.56 16.90
N GLY A 350 -5.00 -9.50 17.39
CA GLY A 350 -3.56 -9.46 17.65
C GLY A 350 -3.12 -10.41 18.75
N ASN A 351 -3.89 -10.50 19.84
CA ASN A 351 -3.64 -11.41 20.96
C ASN A 351 -3.78 -12.89 20.58
N MET A 352 -4.45 -13.20 19.46
CA MET A 352 -4.55 -14.57 18.93
C MET A 352 -3.24 -15.05 18.26
N LEU A 353 -2.31 -14.16 17.93
CA LEU A 353 -1.08 -14.56 17.25
C LEU A 353 -0.14 -15.36 18.19
N PRO A 354 0.47 -16.46 17.71
CA PRO A 354 1.48 -17.20 18.47
C PRO A 354 2.68 -16.34 18.89
N GLN A 355 3.35 -16.71 20.00
CA GLN A 355 4.51 -15.97 20.55
C GLN A 355 5.67 -15.78 19.56
N GLN A 356 5.86 -16.66 18.58
CA GLN A 356 6.85 -16.48 17.51
C GLN A 356 6.62 -15.20 16.66
N TYR A 357 5.40 -14.64 16.68
CA TYR A 357 5.09 -13.35 16.09
C TYR A 357 5.19 -12.20 17.10
N LEU A 358 5.21 -12.51 18.40
CA LEU A 358 5.43 -11.60 19.52
C LEU A 358 6.93 -11.64 19.87
N LEU A 359 7.80 -11.13 18.98
CA LEU A 359 9.21 -11.02 19.36
C LEU A 359 9.34 -10.17 20.64
N GLU A 360 10.19 -10.66 21.53
CA GLU A 360 10.37 -10.21 22.90
C GLU A 360 10.54 -8.69 23.03
N LYS A 361 10.26 -8.22 24.25
CA LYS A 361 10.23 -6.82 24.70
C LYS A 361 11.54 -6.01 24.52
N ARG A 362 12.47 -6.35 23.65
CA ARG A 362 13.72 -5.59 23.41
C ARG A 362 13.48 -4.34 22.55
N ALA A 363 12.81 -3.36 23.14
CA ALA A 363 13.01 -1.98 22.70
C ALA A 363 14.18 -1.45 23.52
N VAL A 364 15.26 -1.01 22.86
CA VAL A 364 16.24 -0.15 23.53
C VAL A 364 15.53 1.19 23.72
N ILE A 365 15.20 1.48 24.98
CA ILE A 365 14.65 2.76 25.40
C ILE A 365 15.82 3.76 25.37
N ASP A 366 15.66 4.87 24.65
CA ASP A 366 16.54 6.03 24.83
C ASP A 366 16.13 6.79 26.10
N ASN A 367 17.08 7.49 26.72
CA ASN A 367 16.91 8.19 28.00
C ASN A 367 15.79 9.25 27.99
N ASP A 368 15.31 9.66 26.82
CA ASP A 368 14.20 10.62 26.63
C ASP A 368 12.85 9.97 26.28
N GLY A 369 12.69 8.65 26.46
CA GLY A 369 11.39 7.97 26.31
C GLY A 369 10.90 7.74 24.88
N GLY A 370 11.70 8.11 23.87
CA GLY A 370 11.44 7.79 22.46
C GLY A 370 11.72 6.31 22.16
N LYS A 371 10.70 5.55 21.75
CA LYS A 371 10.82 4.14 21.34
C LYS A 371 11.11 4.03 19.85
N LEU A 372 12.28 3.52 19.49
CA LEU A 372 12.64 3.27 18.09
C LEU A 372 12.18 1.87 17.65
N LEU A 373 11.48 1.84 16.52
CA LEU A 373 10.88 0.68 15.88
C LEU A 373 11.88 0.12 14.85
N ASN A 374 11.99 -1.20 14.68
CA ASN A 374 12.22 -1.88 13.38
C ASN A 374 12.67 -3.35 13.57
N GLU A 375 11.71 -4.24 13.82
CA GLU A 375 11.86 -5.66 13.47
C GLU A 375 10.69 -6.14 12.61
N ASP A 376 11.00 -7.06 11.67
CA ASP A 376 10.02 -7.67 10.76
C ASP A 376 8.92 -8.47 11.49
N ASN A 377 9.13 -8.79 12.77
CA ASN A 377 8.17 -9.49 13.64
C ASN A 377 7.86 -8.73 14.95
N ASP A 378 8.06 -7.41 15.05
CA ASP A 378 7.68 -6.66 16.27
C ASP A 378 6.22 -6.18 16.20
N ILE A 379 5.39 -6.69 17.13
CA ILE A 379 3.96 -6.33 17.31
C ILE A 379 3.77 -5.00 18.08
N ARG A 380 4.78 -4.49 18.80
CA ARG A 380 4.67 -3.23 19.56
C ARG A 380 4.79 -1.99 18.69
N SER A 381 5.50 -2.08 17.57
CA SER A 381 5.41 -1.12 16.44
C SER A 381 3.99 -0.98 15.88
N VAL A 382 3.09 -1.84 16.32
CA VAL A 382 1.84 -2.09 15.66
C VAL A 382 0.65 -1.68 16.51
N SER A 383 0.63 -1.76 17.86
CA SER A 383 -0.59 -1.37 18.62
C SER A 383 -1.00 0.11 18.47
N SER A 384 -0.04 1.03 18.44
CA SER A 384 -0.32 2.47 18.24
C SER A 384 -0.56 2.84 16.78
N TYR A 385 0.07 2.12 15.83
CA TYR A 385 -0.13 2.29 14.38
C TYR A 385 -1.35 1.50 13.83
N TYR A 386 -1.78 0.45 14.55
CA TYR A 386 -2.92 -0.44 14.27
C TYR A 386 -4.21 0.36 14.29
N LEU A 387 -4.38 1.25 15.29
CA LEU A 387 -5.54 2.11 15.32
C LEU A 387 -5.62 2.92 14.03
N MET A 388 -4.60 3.71 13.70
CA MET A 388 -4.77 4.68 12.62
C MET A 388 -4.97 4.04 11.23
N LEU A 389 -4.17 3.03 10.85
CA LEU A 389 -4.22 2.45 9.49
C LEU A 389 -5.20 1.28 9.33
N LEU A 390 -5.40 0.44 10.36
CA LEU A 390 -6.43 -0.60 10.30
C LEU A 390 -7.82 -0.05 10.63
N MET A 391 -7.97 1.09 11.33
CA MET A 391 -9.29 1.73 11.48
C MET A 391 -9.89 2.11 10.13
N PHE A 392 -9.12 2.65 9.17
CA PHE A 392 -9.69 2.96 7.85
C PHE A 392 -10.19 1.70 7.12
N TYR A 393 -9.41 0.62 7.12
CA TYR A 393 -9.84 -0.64 6.49
C TYR A 393 -11.04 -1.26 7.21
N VAL A 394 -11.03 -1.27 8.54
CA VAL A 394 -12.11 -1.85 9.35
C VAL A 394 -13.36 -0.96 9.31
N LEU A 395 -13.26 0.36 9.32
CA LEU A 395 -14.42 1.24 9.14
C LEU A 395 -15.07 1.01 7.78
N ILE A 396 -14.29 0.97 6.70
CA ILE A 396 -14.84 0.77 5.36
C ILE A 396 -15.48 -0.62 5.23
N VAL A 397 -14.87 -1.66 5.79
CA VAL A 397 -15.30 -3.05 5.53
C VAL A 397 -16.27 -3.61 6.59
N LEU A 398 -16.18 -3.19 7.85
CA LEU A 398 -17.06 -3.66 8.94
C LEU A 398 -18.24 -2.71 9.24
N ARG A 399 -18.17 -1.40 8.94
CA ARG A 399 -19.31 -0.47 9.15
C ARG A 399 -20.27 -0.34 7.97
N LEU A 400 -20.00 -0.95 6.80
CA LEU A 400 -21.01 -1.12 5.74
C LEU A 400 -22.19 -2.04 6.15
N LYS A 401 -22.24 -2.47 7.42
CA LYS A 401 -23.40 -3.13 8.05
C LYS A 401 -24.45 -2.14 8.59
N PHE A 402 -24.27 -0.83 8.47
CA PHE A 402 -25.24 0.19 8.91
C PHE A 402 -25.57 1.18 7.80
#